data_AF-A0A7Y5BHC5-F1
#
_entry.id   AF-A0A7Y5BHC5-F1
#
_cell.length_a   1.000
_cell.length_b   1.000
_cell.length_c   1.000
_cell.angle_alpha   90.00
_cell.angle_beta   90.00
_cell.angle_gamma   90.00
#
_symmetry.space_group_name_H-M   'P 1'
#
loop_
_entity.id
_entity.type
_entity.pdbx_description
1 polymer ?
#
loop_
_entity_poly.entity_id
_entity_poly.type
_entity_poly.pdbx_seq_one_letter_code
_entity_poly.pdbx_strand_id
1 'polypeptide(L)'
;MKREFLITFIFLILPGIVSAYPNYKTAEKHLQETWENSFPISYSKIVKVNPTSKGILEIRDKKKRLYLYTFIVFVPRYTLEDKSLIALEEGKEVFVKLYFDPNNSEIPYSIKLGEFEEKYFSKSRIRWIGK
;
A
#
# COMPACT_ATOMS: atom_id res chain seq x y z
N MET A 1 1.92 58.61 27.89
CA MET A 1 2.70 58.01 26.78
C MET A 1 2.47 56.51 26.81
N LYS A 2 1.46 55.99 26.09
CA LYS A 2 1.09 54.57 26.08
C LYS A 2 1.76 53.92 24.87
N ARG A 3 2.62 52.93 25.08
CA ARG A 3 3.32 52.19 24.03
C ARG A 3 2.64 50.84 23.89
N GLU A 4 1.79 50.68 22.87
CA GLU A 4 1.14 49.40 22.60
C GLU A 4 2.13 48.45 21.94
N PHE A 5 2.31 47.28 22.55
CA PHE A 5 3.20 46.23 22.08
C PHE A 5 2.36 45.28 21.22
N LEU A 6 2.44 45.44 19.90
CA LEU A 6 1.76 44.57 18.94
C LEU A 6 2.54 43.25 18.85
N ILE A 7 2.02 42.19 19.46
CA ILE A 7 2.59 40.84 19.33
C ILE A 7 1.98 40.21 18.09
N THR A 8 2.70 40.24 16.97
CA THR A 8 2.33 39.52 15.75
C THR A 8 2.72 38.04 15.93
N PHE A 9 1.72 37.19 16.16
CA PHE A 9 1.90 35.74 16.24
C PHE A 9 2.02 35.17 14.80
N ILE A 10 3.24 35.00 14.31
CA ILE A 10 3.49 34.33 13.04
C ILE A 10 3.44 32.82 13.29
N PHE A 11 2.31 32.18 12.98
CA PHE A 11 2.24 30.72 12.85
C PHE A 11 3.06 30.31 11.62
N LEU A 12 4.33 29.93 11.85
CA LEU A 12 5.13 29.17 10.89
C LEU A 12 4.48 27.79 10.70
N ILE A 13 3.63 27.67 9.68
CA ILE A 13 3.16 26.38 9.19
C ILE A 13 4.38 25.71 8.55
N LEU A 14 5.06 24.85 9.31
CA LEU A 14 6.11 23.99 8.79
C LEU A 14 5.50 23.15 7.65
N PRO A 15 6.07 23.17 6.43
CA PRO A 15 5.66 22.24 5.39
C PRO A 15 5.91 20.83 5.94
N GLY A 16 4.83 20.08 6.15
CA GLY A 16 4.92 18.70 6.59
C GLY A 16 5.86 17.94 5.66
N ILE A 17 6.80 17.18 6.23
CA ILE A 17 7.72 16.34 5.47
C ILE A 17 6.87 15.31 4.72
N VAL A 18 6.57 15.58 3.44
CA VAL A 18 5.89 14.61 2.58
C VAL A 18 6.88 13.46 2.37
N SER A 19 6.54 12.28 2.89
CA SER A 19 7.35 11.09 2.65
C SER A 19 7.41 10.83 1.14
N ALA A 20 8.61 10.55 0.62
CA ALA A 20 8.82 10.23 -0.81
C ALA A 20 8.20 8.87 -1.23
N TYR A 21 7.35 8.29 -0.39
CA TYR A 21 6.63 7.05 -0.57
C TYR A 21 5.28 7.13 0.16
N PRO A 22 4.22 6.51 -0.38
CA PRO A 22 2.91 6.43 0.27
C PRO A 22 2.98 5.72 1.63
N ASN A 23 2.20 6.14 2.61
CA ASN A 23 1.99 5.35 3.81
C ASN A 23 0.97 4.22 3.55
N TYR A 24 0.76 3.34 4.53
CA TYR A 24 -0.18 2.23 4.40
C TYR A 24 -1.63 2.68 4.11
N LYS A 25 -2.09 3.77 4.73
CA LYS A 25 -3.44 4.32 4.49
C LYS A 25 -3.64 4.73 3.02
N THR A 26 -2.62 5.32 2.40
CA THR A 26 -2.66 5.64 0.96
C THR A 26 -2.52 4.37 0.11
N ALA A 27 -1.66 3.43 0.52
CA ALA A 27 -1.46 2.17 -0.18
C ALA A 27 -2.72 1.28 -0.19
N GLU A 28 -3.58 1.34 0.84
CA GLU A 28 -4.87 0.64 0.88
C GLU A 28 -5.81 1.09 -0.25
N LYS A 29 -5.83 2.39 -0.56
CA LYS A 29 -6.64 2.92 -1.68
C LYS A 29 -6.12 2.39 -3.02
N HIS A 30 -4.81 2.47 -3.21
CA HIS A 30 -4.18 1.96 -4.43
C HIS A 30 -4.23 0.44 -4.55
N LEU A 31 -4.31 -0.30 -3.44
CA LEU A 31 -4.52 -1.74 -3.46
C LEU A 31 -5.84 -2.07 -4.16
N GLN A 32 -6.92 -1.37 -3.80
CA GLN A 32 -8.23 -1.58 -4.41
C GLN A 32 -8.20 -1.28 -5.91
N GLU A 33 -7.74 -0.07 -6.27
CA GLU A 33 -7.64 0.36 -7.67
C GLU A 33 -6.77 -0.60 -8.50
N THR A 34 -5.62 -1.02 -7.97
CA THR A 34 -4.71 -1.93 -8.67
C THR A 34 -5.35 -3.32 -8.80
N TRP A 35 -6.10 -3.77 -7.80
CA TRP A 35 -6.75 -5.08 -7.81
C TRP A 35 -7.85 -5.15 -8.88
N GLU A 36 -8.75 -4.17 -8.92
CA GLU A 36 -9.84 -4.09 -9.89
C GLU A 36 -9.34 -4.08 -11.34
N ASN A 37 -8.15 -3.51 -11.57
CA ASN A 37 -7.49 -3.52 -12.88
C ASN A 37 -6.73 -4.82 -13.18
N SER A 38 -6.37 -5.60 -12.16
CA SER A 38 -5.49 -6.77 -12.31
C SER A 38 -6.23 -8.11 -12.26
N PHE A 39 -7.39 -8.17 -11.60
CA PHE A 39 -8.09 -9.42 -11.33
C PHE A 39 -9.58 -9.31 -11.68
N PRO A 40 -10.17 -10.37 -12.25
CA PRO A 40 -11.57 -10.37 -12.64
C PRO A 40 -12.55 -10.50 -11.46
N ILE A 41 -12.03 -10.82 -10.27
CA ILE A 41 -12.82 -11.07 -9.07
C ILE A 41 -12.34 -10.14 -7.97
N SER A 42 -13.24 -9.40 -7.34
CA SER A 42 -12.93 -8.50 -6.23
C SER A 42 -12.64 -9.27 -4.94
N TYR A 43 -11.75 -8.72 -4.11
CA TYR A 43 -11.73 -9.07 -2.69
C TYR A 43 -12.84 -8.30 -1.96
N SER A 44 -13.33 -8.86 -0.86
CA SER A 44 -14.42 -8.23 -0.07
C SER A 44 -13.91 -7.26 1.00
N LYS A 45 -12.78 -7.58 1.65
CA LYS A 45 -12.18 -6.77 2.70
C LYS A 45 -10.69 -7.01 2.83
N ILE A 46 -9.99 -6.01 3.38
CA ILE A 46 -8.64 -6.18 3.92
C ILE A 46 -8.79 -6.78 5.32
N VAL A 47 -8.24 -7.98 5.52
CA VAL A 47 -8.24 -8.68 6.81
C VAL A 47 -7.12 -8.16 7.71
N LYS A 48 -5.93 -7.95 7.13
CA LYS A 48 -4.76 -7.49 7.89
C LYS A 48 -3.89 -6.56 7.05
N VAL A 49 -3.55 -5.41 7.63
CA VAL A 49 -2.55 -4.48 7.10
C VAL A 49 -1.20 -4.81 7.73
N ASN A 50 -0.12 -4.81 6.93
CA ASN A 50 1.24 -5.12 7.40
C ASN A 50 1.31 -6.43 8.22
N PRO A 51 0.89 -7.58 7.64
CA PRO A 51 0.89 -8.86 8.34
C PRO A 51 2.27 -9.29 8.86
N THR A 52 3.37 -8.79 8.26
CA THR A 52 4.74 -9.05 8.71
C THR A 52 5.14 -8.23 9.94
N SER A 53 4.39 -7.17 10.26
CA SER A 53 4.70 -6.19 11.31
C SER A 53 6.08 -5.53 11.18
N LYS A 54 6.67 -5.56 9.98
CA LYS A 54 7.98 -4.96 9.71
C LYS A 54 7.89 -3.59 9.05
N GLY A 55 6.73 -3.21 8.52
CA GLY A 55 6.50 -1.91 7.85
C GLY A 55 6.56 -2.06 6.34
N ILE A 56 7.01 -1.02 5.66
CA ILE A 56 7.17 -0.97 4.20
C ILE A 56 8.59 -1.43 3.86
N LEU A 57 8.74 -2.31 2.88
CA LEU A 57 10.07 -2.73 2.42
C LEU A 57 10.51 -1.85 1.25
N GLU A 58 11.49 -0.98 1.48
CA GLU A 58 12.24 -0.32 0.40
C GLU A 58 13.20 -1.33 -0.22
N ILE A 59 13.10 -1.51 -1.54
CA ILE A 59 13.97 -2.36 -2.35
C ILE A 59 14.73 -1.44 -3.30
N ARG A 60 16.05 -1.39 -3.17
CA ARG A 60 16.92 -0.59 -4.04
C ARG A 60 17.85 -1.49 -4.84
N ASP A 61 17.78 -1.35 -6.15
CA ASP A 61 18.75 -1.86 -7.12
C ASP A 61 19.42 -0.66 -7.84
N LYS A 62 20.50 -0.89 -8.59
CA LYS A 62 21.34 0.14 -9.24
C LYS A 62 20.55 1.19 -10.04
N LYS A 63 19.40 0.81 -10.62
CA LYS A 63 18.58 1.68 -11.47
C LYS A 63 17.15 1.90 -10.96
N LYS A 64 16.74 1.22 -9.89
CA LYS A 64 15.33 1.18 -9.46
C LYS A 64 15.21 1.24 -7.96
N ARG A 65 14.22 1.99 -7.50
CA ARG A 65 13.76 2.00 -6.11
C ARG A 65 12.31 1.60 -6.11
N LEU A 66 11.96 0.56 -5.37
CA LEU A 66 10.59 0.06 -5.23
C LEU A 66 10.22 0.06 -3.75
N TYR A 67 8.93 0.18 -3.47
CA TYR A 67 8.38 0.02 -2.13
C TYR A 67 7.37 -1.11 -2.14
N LEU A 68 7.49 -2.04 -1.19
CA LEU A 68 6.60 -3.17 -1.06
C LEU A 68 5.77 -3.03 0.22
N TYR A 69 4.46 -3.08 0.02
CA TYR A 69 3.43 -3.11 1.05
C TYR A 69 2.85 -4.52 1.09
N THR A 70 2.54 -5.01 2.29
CA THR A 70 1.94 -6.33 2.48
C THR A 70 0.56 -6.22 3.12
N PHE A 71 -0.36 -7.04 2.63
CA PHE A 71 -1.74 -7.14 3.11
C PHE A 71 -2.18 -8.60 3.14
N ILE A 72 -3.19 -8.90 3.96
CA ILE A 72 -4.03 -10.09 3.81
C ILE A 72 -5.42 -9.59 3.43
N VAL A 73 -5.96 -10.07 2.32
CA VAL A 73 -7.33 -9.76 1.86
C VAL A 73 -8.18 -11.01 1.85
N PHE A 74 -9.49 -10.87 2.04
CA PHE A 74 -10.43 -11.99 1.92
C PHE A 74 -11.09 -11.98 0.55
N VAL A 75 -10.84 -13.02 -0.23
CA VAL A 75 -11.48 -13.25 -1.52
C VAL A 75 -12.61 -14.27 -1.33
N PRO A 76 -13.88 -13.86 -1.48
CA PRO A 76 -15.00 -14.79 -1.34
C PRO A 76 -15.05 -15.78 -2.51
N ARG A 77 -15.66 -16.94 -2.28
CA ARG A 77 -16.13 -17.81 -3.36
C ARG A 77 -17.35 -17.16 -4.00
N TYR A 78 -17.53 -17.41 -5.28
CA TYR A 78 -18.70 -16.92 -6.01
C TYR A 78 -19.51 -18.10 -6.53
N THR A 79 -20.83 -17.95 -6.48
CA THR A 79 -21.78 -18.80 -7.18
C THR A 79 -22.45 -18.02 -8.31
N LEU A 80 -23.01 -18.73 -9.28
CA LEU A 80 -23.84 -18.17 -10.34
C LEU A 80 -25.30 -18.45 -10.01
N GLU A 81 -26.05 -17.39 -9.72
CA GLU A 81 -27.51 -17.43 -9.57
C GLU A 81 -28.12 -16.42 -10.54
N ASP A 82 -29.11 -16.84 -11.32
CA ASP A 82 -29.80 -16.00 -12.31
C ASP A 82 -28.84 -15.17 -13.20
N LYS A 83 -27.75 -15.79 -13.65
CA LYS A 83 -26.67 -15.20 -14.48
C LYS A 83 -25.88 -14.07 -13.81
N SER A 84 -26.00 -13.91 -12.49
CA SER A 84 -25.25 -12.94 -11.68
C SER A 84 -24.26 -13.66 -10.76
N LEU A 85 -23.07 -13.09 -10.57
CA LEU A 85 -22.09 -13.59 -9.61
C LEU A 85 -22.47 -13.13 -8.20
N ILE A 86 -22.78 -14.07 -7.31
CA ILE A 86 -23.09 -13.79 -5.90
C ILE A 86 -21.91 -14.25 -5.03
N ALA A 87 -21.39 -13.34 -4.22
CA ALA A 87 -20.34 -13.64 -3.26
C ALA A 87 -20.90 -14.45 -2.08
N LEU A 88 -20.25 -15.55 -1.75
CA LEU A 88 -20.56 -16.39 -0.59
C LEU A 88 -19.76 -15.92 0.64
N GLU A 89 -20.21 -16.32 1.83
CA GLU A 89 -19.45 -16.08 3.06
C GLU A 89 -18.15 -16.89 3.13
N GLU A 90 -18.12 -18.05 2.45
CA GLU A 90 -16.91 -18.85 2.30
C GLU A 90 -15.92 -18.19 1.34
N GLY A 91 -14.63 -18.43 1.56
CA GLY A 91 -13.58 -17.84 0.73
C GLY A 91 -12.19 -18.24 1.18
N LYS A 92 -11.22 -17.44 0.79
CA LYS A 92 -9.83 -17.61 1.21
C LYS A 92 -9.20 -16.27 1.56
N GLU A 93 -8.39 -16.29 2.60
CA GLU A 93 -7.42 -15.24 2.86
C GLU A 93 -6.25 -15.37 1.88
N VAL A 94 -5.88 -14.26 1.27
CA VAL A 94 -4.82 -14.20 0.27
C VAL A 94 -3.78 -13.19 0.73
N PHE A 95 -2.53 -13.63 0.81
CA PHE A 95 -1.39 -12.74 1.05
C PHE A 95 -1.09 -11.93 -0.21
N VAL A 96 -1.09 -10.62 -0.09
CA VAL A 96 -0.93 -9.68 -1.20
C VAL A 96 0.31 -8.82 -0.98
N LYS A 97 1.13 -8.74 -2.03
CA LYS A 97 2.29 -7.87 -2.14
C LYS A 97 1.96 -6.77 -3.15
N LEU A 98 1.73 -5.55 -2.65
CA LEU A 98 1.54 -4.37 -3.49
C LEU A 98 2.89 -3.66 -3.64
N TYR A 99 3.38 -3.55 -4.87
CA TYR A 99 4.60 -2.83 -5.20
C TYR A 99 4.26 -1.45 -5.72
N PHE A 100 5.03 -0.45 -5.27
CA PHE A 100 5.04 0.90 -5.80
C PHE A 100 6.39 1.19 -6.46
N ASP A 101 6.39 1.54 -7.75
CA ASP A 101 7.54 2.03 -8.51
C ASP A 101 7.37 3.54 -8.79
N PRO A 102 8.01 4.43 -8.01
CA PRO A 102 7.98 5.86 -8.26
C PRO A 102 8.61 6.27 -9.61
N ASN A 103 9.34 5.39 -10.27
CA ASN A 103 9.96 5.66 -11.58
C ASN A 103 9.04 5.28 -12.75
N ASN A 104 7.89 4.66 -12.49
CA ASN A 104 6.87 4.35 -13.50
C ASN A 104 5.67 5.28 -13.33
N SER A 105 5.62 6.36 -14.12
CA SER A 105 4.55 7.35 -14.04
C SER A 105 3.21 6.88 -14.61
N GLU A 106 3.20 5.85 -15.45
CA GLU A 106 1.98 5.36 -16.11
C GLU A 106 1.26 4.30 -15.25
N ILE A 107 2.02 3.31 -14.76
CA ILE A 107 1.50 2.21 -13.95
C ILE A 107 2.40 2.06 -12.71
N PRO A 108 2.26 2.97 -11.73
CA PRO A 108 3.14 2.99 -10.56
C PRO A 108 2.92 1.81 -9.62
N TYR A 109 1.76 1.15 -9.66
CA TYR A 109 1.42 0.07 -8.74
C TYR A 109 1.25 -1.27 -9.44
N SER A 110 1.69 -2.35 -8.79
CA SER A 110 1.45 -3.72 -9.26
C SER A 110 1.25 -4.68 -8.10
N ILE A 111 0.45 -5.72 -8.31
CA ILE A 111 0.14 -6.74 -7.31
C ILE A 111 0.85 -8.06 -7.65
N LYS A 112 1.41 -8.70 -6.62
CA LYS A 112 1.76 -10.13 -6.65
C LYS A 112 1.10 -10.85 -5.48
N LEU A 113 0.58 -12.04 -5.76
CA LEU A 113 -0.03 -12.89 -4.74
C LEU A 113 1.00 -13.87 -4.15
N GLY A 114 0.63 -14.47 -3.03
CA GLY A 114 1.41 -15.50 -2.36
C GLY A 114 2.38 -14.96 -1.32
N GLU A 115 3.05 -15.89 -0.63
CA GLU A 115 3.85 -15.58 0.55
C GLU A 115 4.99 -14.60 0.29
N PHE A 116 5.41 -13.95 1.37
CA PHE A 116 6.54 -13.04 1.37
C PHE A 116 7.75 -13.72 1.99
N GLU A 117 8.85 -13.79 1.23
CA GLU A 117 10.14 -14.19 1.75
C GLU A 117 11.23 -13.20 1.32
N GLU A 118 12.00 -12.71 2.28
CA GLU A 118 13.07 -11.73 2.03
C GLU A 118 14.18 -12.28 1.12
N LYS A 119 14.37 -13.61 1.11
CA LYS A 119 15.39 -14.29 0.29
C LYS A 119 15.28 -13.98 -1.20
N TYR A 120 14.07 -13.68 -1.68
CA TYR A 120 13.81 -13.32 -3.07
C TYR A 120 14.43 -11.96 -3.47
N PHE A 121 14.86 -11.15 -2.49
CA PHE A 121 15.52 -9.87 -2.70
C PHE A 121 17.02 -9.88 -2.34
N SER A 122 17.63 -11.06 -2.22
CA SER A 122 19.04 -11.24 -1.83
C SER A 122 20.05 -10.50 -2.70
N LYS A 123 19.71 -10.16 -3.95
CA LYS A 123 20.56 -9.39 -4.88
C LYS A 123 20.39 -7.87 -4.76
N SER A 124 19.42 -7.41 -3.97
CA SER A 124 19.06 -6.00 -3.82
C SER A 124 19.44 -5.49 -2.43
N ARG A 125 19.63 -4.17 -2.29
CA ARG A 125 19.68 -3.55 -0.96
C ARG A 125 18.25 -3.37 -0.47
N ILE A 126 17.91 -3.97 0.66
CA ILE A 126 16.58 -3.88 1.25
C ILE A 126 16.60 -3.14 2.59
N ARG A 127 15.54 -2.41 2.90
CA ARG A 127 15.38 -1.70 4.18
C ARG A 127 13.92 -1.61 4.57
N TRP A 128 13.60 -1.94 5.82
CA TRP A 128 12.26 -1.71 6.38
C TRP A 128 12.12 -0.27 6.88
N ILE A 129 11.01 0.38 6.55
CA ILE A 129 10.70 1.78 6.89
C ILE A 129 9.24 1.92 7.33
N GLY A 130 8.93 3.01 8.05
CA GLY A 130 7.54 3.39 8.36
C GLY A 130 6.76 2.34 9.15
N LYS A 131 7.39 1.77 10.19
CA LYS A 131 6.68 0.99 11.21
C LYS A 131 5.63 1.83 11.92
#